data_AF-A0A8D0Q0I8-F1
#
_entry.id   AF-A0A8D0Q0I8-F1
#
_cell.length_a   1.000
_cell.length_b   1.000
_cell.length_c   1.000
_cell.angle_alpha   90.00
_cell.angle_beta   90.00
_cell.angle_gamma   90.00
#
_symmetry.space_group_name_H-M   'P 1'
#
loop_
_entity.id
_entity.type
_entity.pdbx_description
1 polymer ?
#
loop_
_entity_poly.entity_id
_entity_poly.type
_entity_poly.pdbx_seq_one_letter_code
_entity_poly.pdbx_strand_id
1 'polypeptide(L)'
;MRIICRQIVLLFSGFWGLAMGAFPSSVQIGGLFIRNTDQEYTAFRLAIFLHNTSPNASEAPFNLVPHVDNIETANSFAVTNAFCSQYSRGVFAIFGLYDKRSVHTLTSFCSALHISLITPSFPTEGESQFVLQLRPSLRGALLSLLDHYEWNCFVFLYDTDRGKLQFHIYINKTQIFNLKWLCITYVI
;
A
#
# COMPACT_ATOMS: atom_id res chain seq x y z
N MET A 1 -20.70 32.77 -45.58
CA MET A 1 -19.60 32.66 -44.61
C MET A 1 -20.02 32.55 -43.13
N ARG A 2 -21.08 33.24 -42.67
CA ARG A 2 -21.50 33.20 -41.24
C ARG A 2 -22.12 31.87 -40.76
N ILE A 3 -22.77 31.11 -41.63
CA ILE A 3 -23.45 29.84 -41.28
C ILE A 3 -22.46 28.69 -41.07
N ILE A 4 -21.40 28.62 -41.89
CA ILE A 4 -20.34 27.61 -41.80
C ILE A 4 -19.56 27.76 -40.48
N CYS A 5 -19.29 29.00 -40.06
CA CYS A 5 -18.62 29.28 -38.79
C CYS A 5 -19.44 28.77 -37.58
N ARG A 6 -20.78 28.88 -37.61
CA ARG A 6 -21.65 28.42 -36.53
C ARG A 6 -21.70 26.90 -36.43
N GLN A 7 -21.65 26.17 -37.55
CA GLN A 7 -21.58 24.71 -37.55
C GLN A 7 -20.23 24.19 -37.06
N ILE A 8 -19.12 24.88 -37.40
CA ILE A 8 -17.78 24.51 -36.91
C ILE A 8 -17.69 24.71 -35.39
N VAL A 9 -18.23 25.81 -34.85
CA VAL A 9 -18.23 26.05 -33.39
C VAL A 9 -19.04 24.99 -32.63
N LEU A 10 -20.19 24.57 -33.16
CA LEU A 10 -21.02 23.51 -32.56
C LEU A 10 -20.35 22.13 -32.63
N LEU A 11 -19.62 21.83 -33.70
CA LEU A 11 -18.83 20.60 -33.81
C LEU A 11 -17.66 20.59 -32.83
N PHE A 12 -16.98 21.73 -32.64
CA PHE A 12 -15.90 21.86 -31.65
C PHE A 12 -16.40 21.75 -30.21
N SER A 13 -17.56 22.32 -29.87
CA SER A 13 -18.13 22.18 -28.52
C SER A 13 -18.63 20.76 -28.23
N GLY A 14 -19.23 20.10 -29.23
CA GLY A 14 -19.61 18.68 -29.14
C GLY A 14 -18.40 17.75 -28.97
N PHE A 15 -17.30 18.03 -29.68
CA PHE A 15 -16.06 17.29 -29.56
C PHE A 15 -15.34 17.54 -28.22
N TRP A 16 -15.40 18.77 -27.70
CA TRP A 16 -14.86 19.10 -26.38
C TRP A 16 -15.65 18.45 -25.23
N GLY A 17 -16.98 18.35 -25.37
CA GLY A 17 -17.84 17.64 -24.41
C GLY A 17 -17.56 16.13 -24.35
N LEU A 18 -17.17 15.52 -25.48
CA LEU A 18 -16.73 14.11 -25.53
C LEU A 18 -15.32 13.90 -24.95
N ALA A 19 -14.46 14.93 -24.99
CA ALA A 19 -13.11 14.87 -24.42
C ALA A 19 -13.10 14.94 -22.88
N MET A 20 -14.17 15.45 -22.26
CA MET A 20 -14.34 15.42 -20.81
C MET A 20 -15.08 14.15 -20.41
N GLY A 21 -14.35 13.04 -20.33
CA GLY A 21 -14.90 11.78 -19.82
C GLY A 21 -15.54 11.98 -18.44
N ALA A 22 -16.79 11.56 -18.29
CA ALA A 22 -17.48 11.58 -17.01
C ALA A 22 -16.79 10.60 -16.05
N PHE A 23 -16.27 11.11 -14.93
CA PHE A 23 -15.74 10.26 -13.87
C PHE A 23 -16.88 9.38 -13.32
N PRO A 24 -16.67 8.08 -13.11
CA PRO A 24 -17.72 7.20 -12.60
C PRO A 24 -18.19 7.69 -11.22
N SER A 25 -19.49 7.67 -10.99
CA SER A 25 -20.09 8.06 -9.70
C SER A 25 -19.73 7.11 -8.55
N SER A 26 -19.17 5.94 -8.86
CA SER A 26 -18.72 4.94 -7.88
C SER A 26 -17.37 4.36 -8.29
N VAL A 27 -16.44 4.30 -7.33
CA VAL A 27 -15.10 3.74 -7.51
C VAL A 27 -15.00 2.46 -6.67
N GLN A 28 -14.66 1.36 -7.34
CA GLN A 28 -14.48 0.06 -6.70
C GLN A 28 -13.06 -0.07 -6.17
N ILE A 29 -12.92 -0.37 -4.89
CA ILE A 29 -11.61 -0.56 -4.23
C ILE A 29 -11.57 -1.96 -3.62
N GLY A 30 -10.48 -2.69 -3.86
CA GLY A 30 -10.24 -3.98 -3.22
C GLY A 30 -9.69 -3.81 -1.81
N GLY A 31 -10.08 -4.71 -0.90
CA GLY A 31 -9.59 -4.79 0.47
C GLY A 31 -9.06 -6.19 0.75
N LEU A 32 -7.75 -6.34 0.92
CA LEU A 32 -7.09 -7.60 1.28
C LEU A 32 -6.62 -7.54 2.73
N PHE A 33 -7.31 -8.28 3.60
CA PHE A 33 -7.02 -8.33 5.03
C PHE A 33 -6.58 -9.73 5.45
N ILE A 34 -5.63 -9.79 6.38
CA ILE A 34 -5.06 -11.03 6.92
C ILE A 34 -5.68 -11.27 8.30
N ARG A 35 -5.69 -12.51 8.81
CA ARG A 35 -6.05 -12.76 10.22
C ARG A 35 -5.24 -11.89 11.17
N ASN A 36 -5.91 -11.42 12.23
CA ASN A 36 -5.40 -10.52 13.27
C ASN A 36 -5.33 -9.02 12.89
N THR A 37 -5.91 -8.60 11.76
CA THR A 37 -5.95 -7.19 11.36
C THR A 37 -7.34 -6.55 11.55
N ASP A 38 -8.03 -6.90 12.65
CA ASP A 38 -9.41 -6.44 12.90
C ASP A 38 -9.49 -4.93 13.13
N GLN A 39 -8.44 -4.35 13.74
CA GLN A 39 -8.34 -2.91 13.95
C GLN A 39 -8.17 -2.17 12.62
N GLU A 40 -7.28 -2.64 11.76
CA GLU A 40 -7.05 -2.07 10.43
C GLU A 40 -8.28 -2.21 9.55
N TYR A 41 -8.98 -3.34 9.62
CA TYR A 41 -10.25 -3.54 8.92
C TYR A 41 -11.34 -2.58 9.40
N THR A 42 -11.45 -2.40 10.71
CA THR A 42 -12.42 -1.47 11.31
C THR A 42 -12.12 -0.03 10.92
N ALA A 43 -10.85 0.38 10.99
CA ALA A 43 -10.40 1.71 10.57
C ALA A 43 -10.67 1.96 9.08
N PHE A 44 -10.43 0.96 8.23
CA PHE A 44 -10.72 1.03 6.80
C PHE A 44 -12.22 1.26 6.53
N ARG A 45 -13.10 0.50 7.19
CA ARG A 45 -14.55 0.68 7.05
C ARG A 45 -15.01 2.05 7.53
N LEU A 46 -14.47 2.52 8.65
CA LEU A 46 -14.79 3.83 9.19
C LEU A 46 -14.38 4.95 8.23
N ALA A 47 -13.18 4.89 7.65
CA ALA A 47 -12.71 5.87 6.70
C ALA A 47 -13.62 5.96 5.46
N ILE A 48 -14.04 4.83 4.91
CA ILE A 48 -14.98 4.78 3.77
C ILE A 48 -16.34 5.35 4.16
N PHE A 49 -16.83 5.01 5.36
CA PHE A 49 -18.10 5.53 5.85
C PHE A 49 -18.06 7.06 5.96
N LEU A 50 -16.99 7.63 6.52
CA LEU A 50 -16.81 9.08 6.64
C LEU A 50 -16.72 9.77 5.27
N HIS A 51 -16.03 9.17 4.30
CA HIS A 51 -15.95 9.68 2.93
C HIS A 51 -17.32 9.71 2.26
N ASN A 52 -18.04 8.58 2.29
CA ASN A 52 -19.34 8.45 1.63
C ASN A 52 -20.46 9.27 2.29
N THR A 53 -20.33 9.58 3.58
CA THR A 53 -21.32 10.36 4.36
C THR A 53 -20.96 11.85 4.39
N SER A 54 -19.86 12.28 3.76
CA SER A 54 -19.47 13.69 3.78
C SER A 54 -20.54 14.55 3.09
N PRO A 55 -21.03 15.62 3.72
CA PRO A 55 -22.00 16.53 3.11
C PRO A 55 -21.38 17.39 1.99
N ASN A 56 -20.05 17.43 1.89
CA ASN A 56 -19.33 18.23 0.92
C ASN A 56 -19.14 17.45 -0.39
N ALA A 57 -19.98 17.75 -1.38
CA ALA A 57 -19.86 17.16 -2.73
C ALA A 57 -18.51 17.44 -3.43
N SER A 58 -17.76 18.45 -2.97
CA SER A 58 -16.41 18.74 -3.43
C SER A 58 -15.34 17.81 -2.83
N GLU A 59 -15.55 17.29 -1.63
CA GLU A 59 -14.59 16.38 -0.97
C GLU A 59 -14.84 14.93 -1.37
N ALA A 60 -16.10 14.55 -1.58
CA ALA A 60 -16.51 13.22 -2.01
C ALA A 60 -17.33 13.28 -3.32
N PRO A 61 -16.70 13.59 -4.47
CA PRO A 61 -17.39 13.64 -5.76
C PRO A 61 -17.80 12.25 -6.29
N PHE A 62 -17.29 11.17 -5.68
CA PHE A 62 -17.60 9.78 -6.01
C PHE A 62 -17.76 8.93 -4.76
N ASN A 63 -18.59 7.89 -4.86
CA ASN A 63 -18.82 6.92 -3.80
C ASN A 63 -17.75 5.82 -3.81
N LEU A 64 -17.20 5.47 -2.65
CA LEU A 64 -16.26 4.37 -2.51
C LEU A 64 -16.99 3.06 -2.21
N VAL A 65 -16.81 2.06 -3.08
CA VAL A 65 -17.41 0.73 -2.93
C VAL A 65 -16.31 -0.29 -2.63
N PRO A 66 -16.13 -0.69 -1.36
CA PRO A 66 -15.11 -1.65 -0.99
C PRO A 66 -15.54 -3.10 -1.28
N HIS A 67 -14.66 -3.86 -1.93
CA HIS A 67 -14.74 -5.31 -2.04
C HIS A 67 -13.71 -5.95 -1.13
N VAL A 68 -14.13 -6.58 -0.04
CA VAL A 68 -13.23 -7.11 0.99
C VAL A 68 -13.13 -8.62 0.86
N ASP A 69 -11.91 -9.15 0.77
CA ASP A 69 -11.64 -10.58 0.94
C ASP A 69 -10.76 -10.78 2.18
N ASN A 70 -11.27 -11.57 3.14
CA ASN A 70 -10.57 -11.91 4.37
C ASN A 70 -9.79 -13.21 4.18
N ILE A 71 -8.47 -13.14 4.33
CA ILE A 71 -7.58 -14.27 4.07
C ILE A 71 -7.24 -14.95 5.40
N GLU A 72 -7.61 -16.22 5.54
CA GLU A 72 -7.37 -16.98 6.77
C GLU A 72 -5.89 -17.24 7.04
N THR A 73 -5.10 -17.41 5.98
CA THR A 73 -3.65 -17.68 6.08
C THR A 73 -2.91 -16.78 5.11
N ALA A 74 -1.92 -16.02 5.59
CA ALA A 74 -1.06 -15.17 4.77
C ALA A 74 -0.03 -15.96 3.94
N ASN A 75 -0.47 -17.01 3.27
CA ASN A 75 0.34 -17.77 2.32
C ASN A 75 0.24 -17.14 0.92
N SER A 76 1.24 -17.41 0.08
CA SER A 76 1.30 -16.83 -1.26
C SER A 76 0.15 -17.32 -2.16
N PHE A 77 -0.37 -18.54 -1.92
CA PHE A 77 -1.46 -19.13 -2.70
C PHE A 77 -2.81 -18.44 -2.45
N ALA A 78 -3.23 -18.31 -1.19
CA ALA A 78 -4.50 -17.67 -0.84
C ALA A 78 -4.49 -16.18 -1.22
N VAL A 79 -3.34 -15.51 -1.04
CA VAL A 79 -3.17 -14.13 -1.48
C VAL A 79 -3.28 -13.98 -3.00
N THR A 80 -2.69 -14.90 -3.78
CA THR A 80 -2.84 -14.91 -5.24
C THR A 80 -4.31 -15.07 -5.64
N ASN A 81 -5.01 -16.02 -5.03
CA ASN A 81 -6.42 -16.27 -5.33
C ASN A 81 -7.31 -15.06 -4.99
N ALA A 82 -7.11 -14.46 -3.81
CA ALA A 82 -7.81 -13.25 -3.41
C ALA A 82 -7.52 -12.07 -4.35
N PHE A 83 -6.26 -11.88 -4.73
CA PHE A 83 -5.88 -10.85 -5.69
C PHE A 83 -6.56 -11.05 -7.06
N CYS A 84 -6.54 -12.27 -7.61
CA CYS A 84 -7.23 -12.58 -8.88
C CYS A 84 -8.74 -12.36 -8.78
N SER A 85 -9.36 -12.71 -7.65
CA SER A 85 -10.77 -12.43 -7.36
C SER A 85 -11.05 -10.92 -7.42
N GLN A 86 -10.25 -10.10 -6.74
CA GLN A 86 -10.39 -8.64 -6.76
C GLN A 86 -10.20 -8.06 -8.17
N TYR A 87 -9.18 -8.55 -8.90
CA TYR A 87 -8.94 -8.12 -10.27
C TYR A 87 -10.12 -8.43 -11.19
N SER A 88 -10.68 -9.64 -11.09
CA SER A 88 -11.85 -10.04 -11.88
C SER A 88 -13.10 -9.21 -11.59
N ARG A 89 -13.20 -8.62 -10.38
CA ARG A 89 -14.28 -7.72 -10.00
C ARG A 89 -14.12 -6.31 -10.58
N GLY A 90 -12.94 -5.95 -11.10
CA GLY A 90 -12.71 -4.65 -11.74
C GLY A 90 -12.33 -3.51 -10.79
N VAL A 91 -11.62 -3.82 -9.69
CA VAL A 91 -11.16 -2.79 -8.74
C VAL A 91 -10.07 -1.89 -9.35
N PHE A 92 -10.11 -0.60 -9.02
CA PHE A 92 -9.13 0.39 -9.51
C PHE A 92 -7.83 0.37 -8.70
N ALA A 93 -7.94 0.10 -7.41
CA ALA A 93 -6.82 -0.01 -6.49
C ALA A 93 -7.15 -1.05 -5.42
N ILE A 94 -6.11 -1.61 -4.82
CA ILE A 94 -6.25 -2.59 -3.74
C ILE A 94 -5.60 -2.00 -2.49
N PHE A 95 -6.37 -1.86 -1.43
CA PHE A 95 -5.85 -1.65 -0.08
C PHE A 95 -5.54 -3.03 0.51
N GLY A 96 -4.28 -3.28 0.86
CA GLY A 96 -3.88 -4.63 1.26
C GLY A 96 -2.78 -4.67 2.31
N LEU A 97 -2.92 -5.59 3.25
CA LEU A 97 -1.83 -6.00 4.14
C LEU A 97 -1.11 -7.21 3.57
N TYR A 98 0.19 -7.25 3.78
CA TYR A 98 1.03 -8.39 3.44
C TYR A 98 2.05 -8.69 4.53
N ASP A 99 2.48 -9.95 4.54
CA ASP A 99 3.57 -10.49 5.34
C ASP A 99 4.79 -10.73 4.44
N LYS A 100 5.94 -11.10 5.03
CA LYS A 100 7.15 -11.48 4.29
C LYS A 100 6.96 -12.56 3.24
N ARG A 101 6.02 -13.48 3.48
CA ARG A 101 5.75 -14.60 2.59
C ARG A 101 4.94 -14.19 1.36
N SER A 102 4.10 -13.16 1.49
CA SER A 102 3.17 -12.73 0.44
C SER A 102 3.60 -11.44 -0.26
N VAL A 103 4.53 -10.68 0.33
CA VAL A 103 4.94 -9.37 -0.19
C VAL A 103 5.44 -9.42 -1.63
N HIS A 104 6.35 -10.33 -1.96
CA HIS A 104 6.91 -10.43 -3.31
C HIS A 104 5.87 -10.84 -4.35
N THR A 105 4.93 -11.70 -3.96
CA THR A 105 3.83 -12.14 -4.83
C THR A 105 2.89 -10.99 -5.14
N LEU A 106 2.46 -10.24 -4.12
CA LEU A 106 1.56 -9.10 -4.30
C LEU A 106 2.18 -7.98 -5.10
N THR A 107 3.38 -7.54 -4.73
CA THR A 107 4.05 -6.43 -5.42
C THR A 107 4.35 -6.78 -6.89
N SER A 108 4.72 -8.04 -7.16
CA SER A 108 4.93 -8.51 -8.54
C SER A 108 3.65 -8.49 -9.36
N PHE A 109 2.51 -8.92 -8.81
CA PHE A 109 1.24 -8.87 -9.53
C PHE A 109 0.74 -7.45 -9.77
N CYS A 110 0.89 -6.57 -8.77
CA CYS A 110 0.50 -5.16 -8.88
C CYS A 110 1.29 -4.44 -9.97
N SER A 111 2.60 -4.73 -10.06
CA SER A 111 3.46 -4.23 -11.13
C SER A 111 3.07 -4.82 -12.50
N ALA A 112 2.81 -6.13 -12.60
CA ALA A 112 2.49 -6.78 -13.87
C ALA A 112 1.12 -6.38 -14.45
N LEU A 113 0.11 -6.15 -13.60
CA LEU A 113 -1.25 -5.81 -14.01
C LEU A 113 -1.56 -4.31 -13.91
N HIS A 114 -0.58 -3.49 -13.52
CA HIS A 114 -0.72 -2.05 -13.30
C HIS A 114 -1.87 -1.68 -12.34
N ILE A 115 -2.03 -2.47 -11.27
CA ILE A 115 -2.99 -2.18 -10.21
C ILE A 115 -2.24 -1.59 -9.02
N SER A 116 -2.67 -0.42 -8.58
CA SER A 116 -2.04 0.24 -7.43
C SER A 116 -2.39 -0.47 -6.12
N LEU A 117 -1.35 -0.95 -5.43
CA LEU A 117 -1.43 -1.48 -4.08
C LEU A 117 -1.14 -0.39 -3.06
N ILE A 118 -2.09 -0.12 -2.18
CA ILE A 118 -1.93 0.81 -1.06
C ILE A 118 -1.78 -0.03 0.20
N THR A 119 -0.68 0.14 0.93
CA THR A 119 -0.35 -0.77 2.04
C THR A 119 0.20 -0.05 3.26
N PRO A 120 -0.32 -0.35 4.47
CA PRO A 120 0.28 0.08 5.74
C PRO A 120 1.36 -0.89 6.27
N SER A 121 1.69 -1.95 5.51
CA SER A 121 2.71 -2.94 5.88
C SER A 121 4.13 -2.36 5.91
N PHE A 122 5.12 -3.18 6.31
CA PHE A 122 6.52 -2.77 6.31
C PHE A 122 6.99 -2.38 4.90
N PRO A 123 7.80 -1.32 4.77
CA PRO A 123 8.31 -0.90 3.47
C PRO A 123 9.23 -1.97 2.88
N THR A 124 9.07 -2.26 1.59
CA THR A 124 9.99 -3.11 0.82
C THR A 124 11.12 -2.27 0.23
N GLU A 125 12.35 -2.76 0.28
CA GLU A 125 13.45 -2.14 -0.47
C GLU A 125 13.39 -2.59 -1.93
N GLY A 126 13.33 -1.60 -2.83
CA GLY A 126 13.23 -1.78 -4.28
C GLY A 126 12.26 -0.76 -4.90
N GLU A 127 12.53 -0.34 -6.13
CA GLU A 127 11.57 0.47 -6.90
C GLU A 127 10.42 -0.43 -7.36
N SER A 128 9.42 -0.60 -6.49
CA SER A 128 8.18 -1.27 -6.86
C SER A 128 7.21 -0.24 -7.43
N GLN A 129 7.09 -0.22 -8.76
CA GLN A 129 6.03 0.51 -9.44
C GLN A 129 4.67 -0.02 -8.98
N PHE A 130 3.65 0.85 -8.93
CA PHE A 130 2.29 0.52 -8.48
C PHE A 130 2.15 0.07 -7.02
N VAL A 131 3.12 0.41 -6.15
CA VAL A 131 3.01 0.14 -4.71
C VAL A 131 3.19 1.43 -3.93
N LEU A 132 2.14 1.85 -3.23
CA LEU A 132 2.11 3.01 -2.35
C LEU A 132 2.21 2.56 -0.89
N GLN A 133 3.36 2.86 -0.28
CA GLN A 133 3.65 2.51 1.11
C GLN A 133 3.23 3.65 2.03
N LEU A 134 2.27 3.38 2.93
CA LEU A 134 1.80 4.36 3.91
C LEU A 134 2.72 4.44 5.15
N ARG A 135 3.47 3.38 5.42
CA ARG A 135 4.36 3.30 6.59
C ARG A 135 5.73 3.90 6.27
N PRO A 136 6.16 4.97 6.96
CA PRO A 136 7.48 5.54 6.74
C PRO A 136 8.58 4.60 7.26
N SER A 137 9.78 4.74 6.69
CA SER A 137 10.94 3.98 7.16
C SER A 137 11.41 4.50 8.53
N LEU A 138 11.55 3.61 9.51
CA LEU A 138 12.08 3.96 10.85
C LEU A 138 13.61 3.97 10.91
N ARG A 139 14.28 3.61 9.80
CA ARG A 139 15.74 3.49 9.69
C ARG A 139 16.45 4.76 10.14
N GLY A 140 16.07 5.91 9.57
CA GLY A 140 16.74 7.19 9.83
C GLY A 140 16.63 7.59 11.29
N ALA A 141 15.42 7.55 11.85
CA ALA A 141 15.15 7.91 13.23
C ALA A 141 15.95 7.04 14.22
N LEU A 142 16.02 5.73 13.99
CA LEU A 142 16.79 4.82 14.85
C LEU A 142 18.29 5.12 14.81
N LEU A 143 18.85 5.37 13.63
CA LEU A 143 20.27 5.73 13.49
C LEU A 143 20.59 7.05 14.19
N SER A 144 19.73 8.06 14.04
CA SER A 144 19.89 9.35 14.71
C SER A 144 19.82 9.23 16.23
N LEU A 145 18.97 8.37 16.78
CA LEU A 145 18.91 8.13 18.22
C LEU A 145 20.18 7.45 18.74
N LEU A 146 20.71 6.47 18.01
CA LEU A 146 21.96 5.81 18.39
C LEU A 146 23.15 6.79 18.39
N ASP A 147 23.20 7.67 17.40
CA ASP A 147 24.24 8.71 17.32
C ASP A 147 24.07 9.76 18.42
N HIS A 148 22.83 10.15 18.73
CA HIS A 148 22.54 11.11 19.80
C HIS A 148 22.95 10.61 21.19
N TYR A 149 22.78 9.31 21.46
CA TYR A 149 23.14 8.70 22.74
C TYR A 149 24.56 8.10 22.78
N GLU A 150 25.32 8.20 21.69
CA GLU A 150 26.69 7.66 21.58
C GLU A 150 26.81 6.17 21.99
N TRP A 151 25.81 5.36 21.62
CA TRP A 151 25.76 3.95 21.99
C TRP A 151 26.81 3.13 21.22
N ASN A 152 27.97 2.94 21.84
CA ASN A 152 29.07 2.13 21.28
C ASN A 152 28.94 0.63 21.54
N CYS A 153 28.13 0.21 22.52
CA CYS A 153 27.88 -1.20 22.85
C CYS A 153 26.45 -1.37 23.35
N PHE A 154 25.67 -2.20 22.66
CA PHE A 154 24.27 -2.48 23.02
C PHE A 154 23.84 -3.86 22.50
N VAL A 155 22.80 -4.40 23.11
CA VAL A 155 22.16 -5.65 22.67
C VAL A 155 20.92 -5.30 21.85
N PHE A 156 20.84 -5.82 20.62
CA PHE A 156 19.71 -5.60 19.74
C PHE A 156 18.87 -6.88 19.62
N LEU A 157 17.71 -6.88 20.26
CA LEU A 157 16.74 -7.96 20.19
C LEU A 157 15.77 -7.70 19.03
N TYR A 158 15.48 -8.73 18.24
CA TYR A 158 14.68 -8.57 17.05
C TYR A 158 13.90 -9.79 16.66
N ASP A 159 12.91 -9.53 15.81
CA ASP A 159 12.12 -10.54 15.15
C ASP A 159 12.31 -10.48 13.63
N THR A 160 12.33 -11.65 13.02
CA THR A 160 12.33 -11.83 11.57
C THR A 160 10.95 -11.74 10.95
N ASP A 161 9.91 -11.26 11.63
CA ASP A 161 8.59 -11.13 10.99
C ASP A 161 8.38 -9.80 10.23
N ARG A 162 9.05 -8.71 10.62
CA ARG A 162 8.78 -7.35 10.06
C ARG A 162 9.72 -6.86 8.95
N GLY A 163 10.70 -7.64 8.57
CA GLY A 163 11.67 -7.34 7.51
C GLY A 163 13.08 -7.68 7.97
N LYS A 164 13.92 -8.29 7.12
CA LYS A 164 15.37 -8.41 7.43
C LYS A 164 16.09 -7.05 7.33
N LEU A 165 15.34 -6.01 6.94
CA LEU A 165 15.82 -4.68 6.61
C LEU A 165 16.40 -3.95 7.82
N GLN A 166 15.71 -3.97 8.97
CA GLN A 166 16.30 -3.46 10.21
C GLN A 166 17.61 -4.17 10.56
N PHE A 167 17.78 -5.45 10.21
CA PHE A 167 19.01 -6.19 10.52
C PHE A 167 20.22 -5.79 9.70
N HIS A 168 20.06 -5.77 8.37
CA HIS A 168 21.19 -5.51 7.47
C HIS A 168 21.82 -4.13 7.68
N ILE A 169 21.00 -3.15 8.07
CA ILE A 169 21.45 -1.78 8.27
C ILE A 169 22.27 -1.64 9.55
N TYR A 170 21.84 -2.29 10.64
CA TYR A 170 22.60 -2.30 11.88
C TYR A 170 23.93 -3.01 11.69
N ILE A 171 23.96 -4.12 10.94
CA ILE A 171 25.20 -4.84 10.59
C ILE A 171 26.15 -3.94 9.81
N ASN A 172 25.67 -3.15 8.84
CA ASN A 172 26.53 -2.25 8.06
C ASN A 172 27.10 -1.10 8.92
N LYS A 173 26.34 -0.60 9.91
CA LYS A 173 26.84 0.37 10.89
C LYS A 173 27.77 -0.24 11.95
N THR A 174 27.53 -1.48 12.38
CA THR A 174 28.37 -2.19 13.38
C THR A 174 29.60 -2.87 12.76
N GLN A 175 29.69 -3.05 11.45
CA GLN A 175 30.97 -3.39 10.78
C GLN A 175 32.01 -2.27 10.93
N ILE A 176 31.59 -1.03 11.21
CA ILE A 176 32.47 0.10 11.57
C ILE A 176 32.87 0.06 13.06
N PHE A 177 32.07 -0.58 13.92
CA PHE A 177 32.29 -0.70 15.36
C PHE A 177 32.38 -2.19 15.76
N ASN A 178 33.58 -2.76 15.69
CA ASN A 178 33.96 -4.13 16.11
C ASN A 178 33.15 -4.68 17.31
N LEU A 179 32.00 -5.32 17.06
CA LEU A 179 31.17 -5.95 18.08
C LEU A 179 31.01 -7.45 17.77
N LYS A 180 31.38 -8.27 18.75
CA LYS A 180 31.13 -9.72 18.77
C LYS A 180 29.65 -9.98 19.04
N TRP A 181 29.01 -10.74 18.16
CA TRP A 181 27.61 -11.11 18.27
C TRP A 181 27.42 -12.33 19.17
N LEU A 182 26.52 -12.25 20.16
CA LEU A 182 25.95 -13.43 20.83
C LEU A 182 24.58 -13.69 20.21
N CYS A 183 24.50 -14.70 19.35
CA CYS A 183 23.22 -15.17 18.83
C CYS A 183 22.52 -15.97 19.92
N ILE A 184 21.57 -15.37 20.65
CA ILE A 184 20.72 -16.11 21.58
C ILE A 184 19.65 -16.82 20.74
N THR A 185 20.03 -17.94 20.14
CA THR A 185 19.09 -18.99 19.76
C THR A 185 19.05 -19.96 20.94
N TYR A 186 17.85 -20.26 21.44
CA TYR A 186 17.52 -21.09 22.61
C TYR A 186 17.68 -20.43 23.99
N VAL A 187 16.54 -20.01 24.57
CA VAL A 187 15.91 -20.53 25.79
C VAL A 187 14.63 -19.70 26.02
N ILE A 188 13.49 -20.18 25.51
CA ILE A 188 12.27 -20.53 26.27
C ILE A 188 11.59 -21.64 25.47
#